data_AF-A0A1L1PGH4-F1
#
_entry.id   AF-A0A1L1PGH4-F1
#
_cell.length_a   1.000
_cell.length_b   1.000
_cell.length_c   1.000
_cell.angle_alpha   90.00
_cell.angle_beta   90.00
_cell.angle_gamma   90.00
#
_symmetry.space_group_name_H-M   'P 1'
#
loop_
_entity.id
_entity.type
_entity.pdbx_description
1 polymer ?
#
loop_
_entity_poly.entity_id
_entity_poly.type
_entity_poly.pdbx_seq_one_letter_code
_entity_poly.pdbx_strand_id
1 'polypeptide(L)'
;MNHGNWQRAAVLLLALASLSTGALAQDDKRANREREALRRAQQQVQRATQEISTLQQQLGTAEQERQRLSGDAEALQQQARSEAARGQRLSRELSAATTERDALRTDKAALEGQVTTLQERVAKLERDLTVANDRGRALDAQGKVLSGELAACSTRGEGLYQVGRALIDDCRAYQADVKASRLEAFTGLGRVGLENILQTYRDKLDEHKPPPPKAP
;
A
#
# COMPACT_ATOMS: atom_id res chain seq x y z
N MET A 1 156.04 -35.56 13.83
CA MET A 1 155.17 -34.89 12.85
C MET A 1 153.71 -35.28 13.12
N ASN A 2 152.90 -34.26 13.43
CA ASN A 2 151.43 -34.16 13.33
C ASN A 2 150.48 -35.13 14.06
N HIS A 3 150.25 -34.84 15.34
CA HIS A 3 149.12 -35.31 16.17
C HIS A 3 147.80 -34.48 16.01
N GLY A 4 147.62 -33.68 14.96
CA GLY A 4 146.57 -32.64 14.91
C GLY A 4 145.25 -32.95 14.18
N ASN A 5 145.19 -33.99 13.34
CA ASN A 5 144.10 -34.11 12.33
C ASN A 5 142.99 -35.11 12.69
N TRP A 6 143.18 -36.01 13.66
CA TRP A 6 142.20 -37.08 13.94
C TRP A 6 141.09 -36.67 14.92
N GLN A 7 141.39 -35.77 15.87
CA GLN A 7 140.40 -35.27 16.82
C GLN A 7 139.37 -34.32 16.19
N ARG A 8 139.72 -33.64 15.07
CA ARG A 8 138.80 -32.75 14.35
C ARG A 8 137.75 -33.52 13.52
N ALA A 9 138.09 -34.70 13.01
CA ALA A 9 137.17 -35.54 12.25
C ALA A 9 136.10 -36.21 13.15
N ALA A 10 136.47 -36.60 14.37
CA ALA A 10 135.55 -37.22 15.33
C ALA A 10 134.50 -36.23 15.88
N VAL A 11 134.87 -34.96 16.10
CA VAL A 11 133.94 -33.93 16.59
C VAL A 11 132.95 -33.49 15.50
N LEU A 12 133.37 -33.47 14.23
CA LEU A 12 132.47 -33.17 13.09
C LEU A 12 131.45 -34.28 12.83
N LEU A 13 131.81 -35.56 13.02
CA LEU A 13 130.87 -36.67 12.88
C LEU A 13 129.88 -36.78 14.04
N LEU A 14 130.27 -36.45 15.28
CA LEU A 14 129.35 -36.42 16.42
C LEU A 14 128.38 -35.22 16.39
N ALA A 15 128.79 -34.10 15.79
CA ALA A 15 127.94 -32.91 15.61
C ALA A 15 126.88 -33.09 14.50
N LEU A 16 127.16 -33.90 13.47
CA LEU A 16 126.18 -34.23 12.42
C LEU A 16 125.17 -35.32 12.84
N ALA A 17 125.53 -36.20 13.77
CA ALA A 17 124.65 -37.26 14.26
C ALA A 17 123.62 -36.80 15.31
N SER A 18 123.82 -35.63 15.93
CA SER A 18 122.92 -35.09 16.96
C SER A 18 121.84 -34.14 16.41
N LEU A 19 121.88 -33.80 15.11
CA LEU A 19 120.86 -32.96 14.46
C LEU A 19 119.69 -33.73 13.81
N SER A 20 119.76 -35.06 13.71
CA SER A 20 118.79 -35.86 12.95
C SER A 20 117.69 -36.51 13.80
N THR A 21 117.81 -36.53 15.13
CA THR A 21 116.81 -37.14 16.03
C THR A 21 115.64 -36.21 16.39
N GLY A 22 115.67 -34.93 16.01
CA GLY A 22 114.60 -33.96 16.27
C GLY A 22 113.51 -33.87 15.19
N ALA A 23 113.75 -34.43 13.99
CA ALA A 23 112.85 -34.26 12.85
C ALA A 23 111.62 -35.19 12.89
N LEU A 24 111.77 -36.42 13.41
CA LEU A 24 110.70 -37.42 13.40
C LEU A 24 109.60 -37.14 14.45
N ALA A 25 109.90 -36.48 15.57
CA ALA A 25 108.89 -36.07 16.56
C ALA A 25 108.10 -34.81 16.16
N GLN A 26 108.58 -34.08 15.13
CA GLN A 26 107.95 -32.85 14.64
C GLN A 26 106.91 -33.13 13.55
N ASP A 27 107.08 -34.22 12.78
CA ASP A 27 106.11 -34.70 11.79
C ASP A 27 104.83 -35.25 12.42
N ASP A 28 104.91 -36.01 13.52
CA ASP A 28 103.73 -36.52 14.23
C ASP A 28 102.83 -35.39 14.78
N LYS A 29 103.43 -34.27 15.21
CA LYS A 29 102.68 -33.09 15.69
C LYS A 29 101.98 -32.33 14.55
N ARG A 30 102.58 -32.27 13.36
CA ARG A 30 101.98 -31.64 12.17
C ARG A 30 100.84 -32.50 11.63
N ALA A 31 101.06 -33.81 11.51
CA ALA A 31 100.04 -34.79 11.11
C ALA A 31 98.83 -34.80 12.07
N ASN A 32 99.04 -34.65 13.39
CA ASN A 32 97.94 -34.57 14.34
C ASN A 32 97.13 -33.25 14.21
N ARG A 33 97.80 -32.12 13.96
CA ARG A 33 97.12 -30.82 13.72
C ARG A 33 96.28 -30.83 12.45
N GLU A 34 96.78 -31.46 11.39
CA GLU A 34 96.03 -31.62 10.14
C GLU A 34 94.82 -32.53 10.31
N ARG A 35 94.94 -33.63 11.07
CA ARG A 35 93.81 -34.50 11.41
C ARG A 35 92.75 -33.79 12.27
N GLU A 36 93.18 -32.98 13.24
CA GLU A 36 92.25 -32.15 14.02
C GLU A 36 91.57 -31.08 13.15
N ALA A 37 92.29 -30.43 12.24
CA ALA A 37 91.73 -29.46 11.30
C ALA A 37 90.71 -30.12 10.36
N LEU A 38 91.02 -31.32 9.84
CA LEU A 38 90.09 -32.13 9.04
C LEU A 38 88.84 -32.53 9.82
N ARG A 39 88.97 -32.96 11.09
CA ARG A 39 87.79 -33.26 11.92
C ARG A 39 86.91 -32.04 12.16
N ARG A 40 87.50 -30.86 12.42
CA ARG A 40 86.75 -29.61 12.59
C ARG A 40 86.05 -29.20 11.28
N ALA A 41 86.74 -29.32 10.15
CA ALA A 41 86.16 -29.06 8.83
C ALA A 41 85.01 -30.03 8.52
N GLN A 42 85.17 -31.33 8.80
CA GLN A 42 84.10 -32.34 8.64
C GLN A 42 82.90 -32.04 9.55
N GLN A 43 83.13 -31.63 10.80
CA GLN A 43 82.04 -31.22 11.71
C GLN A 43 81.33 -29.96 11.20
N GLN A 44 82.05 -28.99 10.64
CA GLN A 44 81.44 -27.79 10.04
C GLN A 44 80.60 -28.15 8.81
N VAL A 45 81.08 -29.03 7.94
CA VAL A 45 80.32 -29.53 6.79
C VAL A 45 79.07 -30.27 7.25
N GLN A 46 79.15 -31.13 8.26
CA GLN A 46 77.98 -31.81 8.82
C GLN A 46 76.96 -30.83 9.39
N ARG A 47 77.39 -29.81 10.14
CA ARG A 47 76.50 -28.76 10.66
C ARG A 47 75.84 -27.96 9.54
N ALA A 48 76.62 -27.52 8.55
CA ALA A 48 76.09 -26.80 7.40
C ALA A 48 75.10 -27.67 6.60
N THR A 49 75.35 -28.97 6.48
CA THR A 49 74.43 -29.90 5.80
C THR A 49 73.12 -30.04 6.59
N GLN A 50 73.19 -30.13 7.92
CA GLN A 50 72.01 -30.14 8.79
C GLN A 50 71.23 -28.83 8.68
N GLU A 51 71.90 -27.68 8.72
CA GLU A 51 71.30 -26.36 8.55
C GLU A 51 70.63 -26.20 7.18
N ILE A 52 71.25 -26.69 6.10
CA ILE A 52 70.64 -26.69 4.77
C ILE A 52 69.36 -27.54 4.77
N SER A 53 69.38 -28.71 5.38
CA SER A 53 68.20 -29.59 5.44
C SER A 53 67.05 -28.96 6.25
N THR A 54 67.35 -28.29 7.37
CA THR A 54 66.34 -27.61 8.18
C THR A 54 65.78 -26.39 7.47
N LEU A 55 66.62 -25.59 6.82
CA LEU A 55 66.19 -24.45 6.02
C LEU A 55 65.34 -24.88 4.81
N GLN A 56 65.70 -25.97 4.13
CA GLN A 56 64.89 -26.53 3.03
C GLN A 56 63.50 -26.98 3.53
N GLN A 57 63.44 -27.60 4.70
CA GLN A 57 62.16 -28.00 5.29
C GLN A 57 61.32 -26.77 5.68
N GLN A 58 61.93 -25.75 6.29
CA GLN A 58 61.25 -24.50 6.64
C GLN A 58 60.73 -23.75 5.41
N LEU A 59 61.52 -23.72 4.33
CA LEU A 59 61.11 -23.12 3.06
C LEU A 59 59.88 -23.84 2.49
N GLY A 60 59.91 -25.19 2.48
CA GLY A 60 58.77 -25.99 2.03
C GLY A 60 57.50 -25.76 2.85
N THR A 61 57.61 -25.65 4.18
CA THR A 61 56.46 -25.33 5.03
C THR A 61 55.95 -23.91 4.79
N ALA A 62 56.83 -22.93 4.64
CA ALA A 62 56.46 -21.55 4.39
C ALA A 62 55.80 -21.38 3.01
N GLU A 63 56.25 -22.10 1.99
CA GLU A 63 55.63 -22.11 0.66
C GLU A 63 54.22 -22.71 0.70
N GLN A 64 54.02 -23.82 1.44
CA GLN A 64 52.70 -24.41 1.63
C GLN A 64 51.74 -23.47 2.37
N GLU A 65 52.21 -22.82 3.43
CA GLU A 65 51.44 -21.81 4.16
C GLU A 65 51.09 -20.62 3.27
N ARG A 66 52.05 -20.13 2.47
CA ARG A 66 51.80 -19.04 1.51
C ARG A 66 50.74 -19.42 0.48
N GLN A 67 50.79 -20.64 -0.05
CA GLN A 67 49.77 -21.13 -0.99
C GLN A 67 48.39 -21.23 -0.34
N ARG A 68 48.30 -21.74 0.89
CA ARG A 68 47.04 -21.78 1.65
C ARG A 68 46.48 -20.39 1.90
N LEU A 69 47.28 -19.48 2.43
CA LEU A 69 46.86 -18.11 2.70
C LEU A 69 46.45 -17.36 1.42
N SER A 70 47.13 -17.61 0.30
CA SER A 70 46.72 -17.06 -1.00
C SER A 70 45.35 -17.58 -1.43
N GLY A 71 45.10 -18.88 -1.28
CA GLY A 71 43.79 -19.48 -1.59
C GLY A 71 42.67 -18.94 -0.69
N ASP A 72 42.94 -18.80 0.61
CA ASP A 72 41.98 -18.25 1.58
C ASP A 72 41.68 -16.77 1.26
N ALA A 73 42.70 -15.98 0.91
CA ALA A 73 42.52 -14.57 0.53
C ALA A 73 41.67 -14.43 -0.73
N GLU A 74 41.89 -15.28 -1.74
CA GLU A 74 41.06 -15.30 -2.95
C GLU A 74 39.61 -15.69 -2.64
N ALA A 75 39.41 -16.72 -1.81
CA ALA A 75 38.08 -17.17 -1.39
C ALA A 75 37.32 -16.06 -0.63
N LEU A 76 37.97 -15.41 0.33
CA LEU A 76 37.41 -14.28 1.08
C LEU A 76 37.10 -13.09 0.15
N GLN A 77 37.96 -12.81 -0.83
CA GLN A 77 37.72 -11.75 -1.80
C GLN A 77 36.48 -12.05 -2.66
N GLN A 78 36.28 -13.29 -3.10
CA GLN A 78 35.08 -13.68 -3.84
C GLN A 78 33.83 -13.59 -2.98
N GLN A 79 33.90 -14.04 -1.72
CA GLN A 79 32.79 -13.95 -0.78
C GLN A 79 32.41 -12.49 -0.51
N ALA A 80 33.39 -11.60 -0.30
CA ALA A 80 33.15 -10.17 -0.10
C ALA A 80 32.47 -9.53 -1.33
N ARG A 81 32.88 -9.89 -2.55
CA ARG A 81 32.23 -9.42 -3.79
C ARG A 81 30.79 -9.91 -3.90
N SER A 82 30.54 -11.17 -3.56
CA SER A 82 29.19 -11.76 -3.56
C SER A 82 28.26 -11.06 -2.56
N GLU A 83 28.74 -10.85 -1.33
CA GLU A 83 27.95 -10.16 -0.30
C GLU A 83 27.73 -8.68 -0.64
N ALA A 84 28.71 -8.00 -1.23
CA ALA A 84 28.52 -6.64 -1.72
C ALA A 84 27.44 -6.57 -2.81
N ALA A 85 27.45 -7.51 -3.76
CA ALA A 85 26.41 -7.60 -4.79
C ALA A 85 25.04 -7.89 -4.19
N ARG A 86 24.96 -8.77 -3.18
CA ARG A 86 23.72 -9.06 -2.44
C ARG A 86 23.21 -7.82 -1.71
N GLY A 87 24.09 -7.09 -1.01
CA GLY A 87 23.74 -5.85 -0.33
C GLY A 87 23.19 -4.79 -1.27
N GLN A 88 23.80 -4.63 -2.46
CA GLN A 88 23.28 -3.72 -3.48
C GLN A 88 21.90 -4.12 -3.99
N ARG A 89 21.64 -5.42 -4.19
CA ARG A 89 20.30 -5.90 -4.60
C ARG A 89 19.25 -5.63 -3.53
N LEU A 90 19.54 -6.00 -2.28
CA LEU A 90 18.64 -5.75 -1.15
C LEU A 90 18.36 -4.26 -0.95
N SER A 91 19.36 -3.39 -1.14
CA SER A 91 19.18 -1.94 -1.07
C SER A 91 18.21 -1.43 -2.16
N ARG A 92 18.32 -1.94 -3.39
CA ARG A 92 17.38 -1.59 -4.47
C ARG A 92 15.98 -2.10 -4.20
N GLU A 93 15.85 -3.34 -3.74
CA GLU A 93 14.56 -3.95 -3.38
C GLU A 93 13.89 -3.16 -2.25
N LEU A 94 14.64 -2.77 -1.21
CA LEU A 94 14.14 -1.95 -0.12
C LEU A 94 13.66 -0.57 -0.61
N SER A 95 14.43 0.06 -1.51
CA SER A 95 14.02 1.34 -2.11
C SER A 95 12.73 1.19 -2.91
N ALA A 96 12.62 0.15 -3.74
CA ALA A 96 11.43 -0.11 -4.54
C ALA A 96 10.20 -0.37 -3.67
N ALA A 97 10.34 -1.23 -2.65
CA ALA A 97 9.28 -1.52 -1.70
C ALA A 97 8.84 -0.29 -0.90
N THR A 98 9.79 0.60 -0.57
CA THR A 98 9.48 1.88 0.09
C THR A 98 8.66 2.79 -0.81
N THR A 99 9.04 2.93 -2.09
CA THR A 99 8.28 3.70 -3.08
C THR A 99 6.87 3.13 -3.30
N GLU A 100 6.76 1.81 -3.43
CA GLU A 100 5.46 1.14 -3.60
C GLU A 100 4.56 1.34 -2.38
N ARG A 101 5.10 1.19 -1.17
CA ARG A 101 4.37 1.47 0.08
C ARG A 101 3.84 2.90 0.11
N ASP A 102 4.64 3.88 -0.28
CA ASP A 102 4.25 5.29 -0.25
C ASP A 102 3.20 5.62 -1.32
N ALA A 103 3.28 4.98 -2.49
CA ALA A 103 2.24 5.04 -3.52
C ALA A 103 0.91 4.47 -2.99
N LEU A 104 0.94 3.25 -2.43
CA LEU A 104 -0.25 2.62 -1.85
C LEU A 104 -0.86 3.44 -0.72
N ARG A 105 -0.04 4.12 0.08
CA ARG A 105 -0.52 5.02 1.14
C ARG A 105 -1.26 6.23 0.58
N THR A 106 -0.74 6.80 -0.51
CA THR A 106 -1.38 7.92 -1.21
C THR A 106 -2.71 7.48 -1.82
N ASP A 107 -2.74 6.34 -2.50
CA ASP A 107 -3.94 5.79 -3.11
C ASP A 107 -5.03 5.49 -2.07
N LYS A 108 -4.63 4.92 -0.93
CA LYS A 108 -5.54 4.68 0.20
C LYS A 108 -6.16 5.98 0.70
N ALA A 109 -5.37 7.02 0.92
CA ALA A 109 -5.88 8.31 1.39
C ALA A 109 -6.84 8.94 0.36
N ALA A 110 -6.54 8.81 -0.94
CA ALA A 110 -7.42 9.29 -2.00
C ALA A 110 -8.77 8.53 -2.02
N LEU A 111 -8.74 7.20 -1.87
CA LEU A 111 -9.95 6.37 -1.78
C LEU A 111 -10.78 6.70 -0.53
N GLU A 112 -10.16 6.91 0.62
CA GLU A 112 -10.84 7.34 1.85
C GLU A 112 -11.54 8.69 1.66
N GLY A 113 -10.91 9.63 0.95
CA GLY A 113 -11.53 10.90 0.56
C GLY A 113 -12.73 10.74 -0.38
N GLN A 114 -12.62 9.83 -1.36
CA GLN A 114 -13.74 9.52 -2.27
C GLN A 114 -14.92 8.88 -1.51
N VAL A 115 -14.67 7.95 -0.59
CA VAL A 115 -15.70 7.33 0.23
C VAL A 115 -16.44 8.38 1.06
N THR A 116 -15.71 9.29 1.71
CA THR A 116 -16.33 10.38 2.49
C THR A 116 -17.21 11.26 1.60
N THR A 117 -16.72 11.65 0.42
CA THR A 117 -17.48 12.45 -0.54
C THR A 117 -18.74 11.73 -1.02
N LEU A 118 -18.67 10.43 -1.26
CA LEU A 118 -19.82 9.63 -1.67
C LEU A 118 -20.85 9.50 -0.54
N GLN A 119 -20.41 9.32 0.70
CA GLN A 119 -21.30 9.28 1.86
C GLN A 119 -22.07 10.60 2.03
N GLU A 120 -21.40 11.74 1.88
CA GLU A 120 -22.06 13.06 1.91
C GLU A 120 -23.09 13.22 0.79
N ARG A 121 -22.77 12.74 -0.42
CA ARG A 121 -23.70 12.77 -1.56
C ARG A 121 -24.91 11.89 -1.32
N VAL A 122 -24.72 10.67 -0.80
CA VAL A 122 -25.83 9.77 -0.45
C VAL A 122 -26.73 10.42 0.60
N ALA A 123 -26.17 10.94 1.68
CA ALA A 123 -26.93 11.62 2.73
C ALA A 123 -27.69 12.86 2.21
N LYS A 124 -27.16 13.55 1.19
CA LYS A 124 -27.88 14.64 0.51
C LYS A 124 -29.04 14.12 -0.32
N LEU A 125 -28.81 13.09 -1.14
CA LEU A 125 -29.84 12.49 -1.98
C LEU A 125 -30.99 11.89 -1.16
N GLU A 126 -30.71 11.28 -0.01
CA GLU A 126 -31.75 10.78 0.90
C GLU A 126 -32.65 11.90 1.44
N ARG A 127 -32.05 13.04 1.80
CA ARG A 127 -32.81 14.23 2.21
C ARG A 127 -33.66 14.78 1.07
N ASP A 128 -33.07 14.91 -0.13
CA ASP A 128 -33.77 15.41 -1.31
C ASP A 128 -34.94 14.48 -1.69
N LEU A 129 -34.75 13.16 -1.59
CA LEU A 129 -35.79 12.15 -1.83
C LEU A 129 -36.93 12.28 -0.82
N THR A 130 -36.62 12.49 0.46
CA THR A 130 -37.63 12.70 1.51
C THR A 130 -38.48 13.93 1.20
N VAL A 131 -37.85 15.06 0.86
CA VAL A 131 -38.55 16.30 0.47
C VAL A 131 -39.42 16.09 -0.76
N ALA A 132 -38.92 15.36 -1.77
CA ALA A 132 -39.68 15.07 -2.98
C ALA A 132 -40.92 14.22 -2.68
N ASN A 133 -40.79 13.20 -1.83
CA ASN A 133 -41.90 12.36 -1.40
C ASN A 133 -42.96 13.14 -0.62
N ASP A 134 -42.54 14.05 0.27
CA ASP A 134 -43.47 14.90 1.02
C ASP A 134 -44.25 15.85 0.10
N ARG A 135 -43.57 16.44 -0.88
CA ARG A 135 -44.22 17.26 -1.93
C ARG A 135 -45.21 16.44 -2.75
N GLY A 136 -44.84 15.23 -3.15
CA GLY A 136 -45.74 14.32 -3.86
C GLY A 136 -47.01 14.03 -3.07
N ARG A 137 -46.86 13.70 -1.78
CA ARG A 137 -48.01 13.46 -0.88
C ARG A 137 -48.90 14.70 -0.71
N ALA A 138 -48.31 15.89 -0.61
CA ALA A 138 -49.06 17.13 -0.51
C ALA A 138 -49.85 17.43 -1.79
N LEU A 139 -49.24 17.24 -2.96
CA LEU A 139 -49.90 17.41 -4.27
C LEU A 139 -51.03 16.39 -4.46
N ASP A 140 -50.82 15.12 -4.07
CA ASP A 140 -51.86 14.10 -4.13
C ASP A 140 -53.06 14.47 -3.23
N ALA A 141 -52.80 14.98 -2.02
CA ALA A 141 -53.85 15.44 -1.13
C ALA A 141 -54.63 16.62 -1.73
N GLN A 142 -53.92 17.60 -2.30
CA GLN A 142 -54.53 18.74 -2.98
C GLN A 142 -55.37 18.30 -4.18
N GLY A 143 -54.88 17.36 -4.99
CA GLY A 143 -55.59 16.79 -6.12
C GLY A 143 -56.89 16.09 -5.70
N LYS A 144 -56.88 15.35 -4.59
CA LYS A 144 -58.10 14.74 -4.03
C LYS A 144 -59.13 15.78 -3.58
N VAL A 145 -58.69 16.86 -2.93
CA VAL A 145 -59.58 17.96 -2.53
C VAL A 145 -60.22 18.61 -3.76
N LEU A 146 -59.42 19.01 -4.74
CA LEU A 146 -59.92 19.64 -5.97
C LEU A 146 -60.87 18.73 -6.75
N SER A 147 -60.55 17.44 -6.84
CA SER A 147 -61.44 16.45 -7.48
C SER A 147 -62.79 16.34 -6.76
N GLY A 148 -62.78 16.31 -5.43
CA GLY A 148 -64.01 16.33 -4.63
C GLY A 148 -64.83 17.61 -4.79
N GLU A 149 -64.17 18.78 -4.83
CA GLU A 149 -64.81 20.07 -5.08
C GLU A 149 -65.45 20.14 -6.47
N LEU A 150 -64.76 19.62 -7.49
CA LEU A 150 -65.28 19.55 -8.86
C LEU A 150 -66.48 18.62 -8.96
N ALA A 151 -66.43 17.44 -8.33
CA ALA A 151 -67.56 16.52 -8.27
C ALA A 151 -68.78 17.17 -7.59
N ALA A 152 -68.58 17.80 -6.44
CA ALA A 152 -69.65 18.52 -5.74
C ALA A 152 -70.21 19.68 -6.57
N CYS A 153 -69.36 20.39 -7.33
CA CYS A 153 -69.79 21.44 -8.25
C CYS A 153 -70.66 20.87 -9.39
N SER A 154 -70.22 19.76 -10.01
CA SER A 154 -70.98 19.08 -11.07
C SER A 154 -72.36 18.64 -10.56
N THR A 155 -72.42 17.97 -9.40
CA THR A 155 -73.68 17.51 -8.80
C THR A 155 -74.63 18.67 -8.48
N ARG A 156 -74.12 19.79 -7.94
CA ARG A 156 -74.95 20.98 -7.73
C ARG A 156 -75.45 21.57 -9.06
N GLY A 157 -74.60 21.63 -10.07
CA GLY A 157 -74.97 22.10 -11.41
C GLY A 157 -76.08 21.27 -12.03
N GLU A 158 -75.98 19.94 -11.94
CA GLU A 158 -77.02 19.00 -12.37
C GLU A 158 -78.33 19.20 -11.60
N GLY A 159 -78.26 19.36 -10.27
CA GLY A 159 -79.43 19.64 -9.43
C GLY A 159 -80.14 20.93 -9.83
N LEU A 160 -79.40 22.04 -9.96
CA LEU A 160 -79.96 23.32 -10.42
C LEU A 160 -80.60 23.21 -11.79
N TYR A 161 -80.01 22.44 -12.71
CA TYR A 161 -80.57 22.21 -14.04
C TYR A 161 -81.90 21.43 -13.98
N GLN A 162 -81.98 20.41 -13.13
CA GLN A 162 -83.22 19.64 -12.92
C GLN A 162 -84.32 20.50 -12.30
N VAL A 163 -84.00 21.27 -11.25
CA VAL A 163 -84.93 22.22 -10.61
C VAL A 163 -85.43 23.25 -11.63
N GLY A 164 -84.53 23.80 -12.45
CA GLY A 164 -84.90 24.74 -13.51
C GLY A 164 -85.83 24.16 -14.56
N ARG A 165 -85.60 22.91 -14.99
CA ARG A 165 -86.52 22.21 -15.91
C ARG A 165 -87.89 21.99 -15.30
N ALA A 166 -87.94 21.49 -14.07
CA ALA A 166 -89.19 21.25 -13.36
C ALA A 166 -90.00 22.56 -13.18
N LEU A 167 -89.33 23.68 -12.84
CA LEU A 167 -89.97 24.98 -12.75
C LEU A 167 -90.61 25.42 -14.08
N ILE A 168 -89.92 25.21 -15.21
CA ILE A 168 -90.45 25.54 -16.53
C ILE A 168 -91.70 24.69 -16.83
N ASP A 169 -91.65 23.40 -16.52
CA ASP A 169 -92.76 22.47 -16.78
C ASP A 169 -93.98 22.79 -15.90
N ASP A 170 -93.78 23.09 -14.61
CA ASP A 170 -94.86 23.50 -13.70
C ASP A 170 -95.45 24.85 -14.11
N CYS A 171 -94.63 25.82 -14.54
CA CYS A 171 -95.12 27.08 -15.09
C CYS A 171 -96.01 26.87 -16.32
N ARG A 172 -95.64 25.95 -17.21
CA ARG A 172 -96.44 25.60 -18.41
C ARG A 172 -97.76 24.93 -18.01
N ALA A 173 -97.72 23.99 -17.06
CA ALA A 173 -98.90 23.31 -16.56
C ALA A 173 -99.87 24.29 -15.89
N TYR A 174 -99.36 25.16 -15.01
CA TYR A 174 -100.15 26.22 -14.36
C TYR A 174 -100.80 27.17 -15.37
N GLN A 175 -100.06 27.62 -16.39
CA GLN A 175 -100.63 28.46 -17.46
C GLN A 175 -101.74 27.76 -18.25
N ALA A 176 -101.65 26.44 -18.46
CA ALA A 176 -102.69 25.68 -19.12
C ALA A 176 -103.95 25.56 -18.24
N ASP A 177 -103.78 25.35 -16.94
CA ASP A 177 -104.88 25.19 -15.97
C ASP A 177 -105.64 26.50 -15.72
N VAL A 178 -104.92 27.62 -15.57
CA VAL A 178 -105.53 28.96 -15.46
C VAL A 178 -106.30 29.34 -16.74
N LYS A 179 -105.81 28.97 -17.93
CA LYS A 179 -106.54 29.18 -19.19
C LYS A 179 -107.81 28.33 -19.30
N ALA A 180 -107.82 27.13 -18.71
CA ALA A 180 -108.99 26.27 -18.66
C ALA A 180 -110.05 26.76 -17.65
N SER A 181 -109.62 27.47 -16.61
CA SER A 181 -110.45 27.87 -15.48
C SER A 181 -111.07 29.28 -15.65
N ARG A 182 -112.35 29.34 -16.00
CA ARG A 182 -113.11 30.62 -16.16
C ARG A 182 -113.36 31.39 -14.86
N LEU A 183 -113.10 30.80 -13.69
CA LEU A 183 -113.44 31.34 -12.36
C LEU A 183 -112.28 32.08 -11.65
N GLU A 184 -111.06 32.01 -12.21
CA GLU A 184 -109.83 32.54 -11.61
C GLU A 184 -109.88 34.05 -11.32
N ALA A 185 -110.59 34.83 -12.14
CA ALA A 185 -110.67 36.28 -11.99
C ALA A 185 -111.38 36.75 -10.69
N PHE A 186 -112.09 35.85 -9.99
CA PHE A 186 -112.94 36.20 -8.85
C PHE A 186 -112.46 35.65 -7.50
N THR A 187 -111.72 34.54 -7.48
CA THR A 187 -111.38 33.83 -6.23
C THR A 187 -109.95 34.05 -5.75
N GLY A 188 -109.05 34.55 -6.60
CA GLY A 188 -107.64 34.78 -6.26
C GLY A 188 -106.84 33.51 -5.95
N LEU A 189 -107.41 32.31 -6.18
CA LEU A 189 -106.81 31.02 -5.84
C LEU A 189 -105.56 30.74 -6.67
N GLY A 190 -105.52 31.09 -7.95
CA GLY A 190 -104.31 30.92 -8.77
C GLY A 190 -103.13 31.75 -8.27
N ARG A 191 -103.35 32.95 -7.72
CA ARG A 191 -102.26 33.74 -7.12
C ARG A 191 -101.58 32.99 -5.98
N VAL A 192 -102.36 32.41 -5.07
CA VAL A 192 -101.83 31.61 -3.96
C VAL A 192 -101.14 30.34 -4.47
N GLY A 193 -101.70 29.70 -5.50
CA GLY A 193 -101.06 28.57 -6.18
C GLY A 193 -99.68 28.93 -6.77
N LEU A 194 -99.58 30.08 -7.44
CA LEU A 194 -98.33 30.59 -7.99
C LEU A 194 -97.32 30.92 -6.89
N GLU A 195 -97.76 31.57 -5.81
CA GLU A 195 -96.91 31.87 -4.64
C GLU A 195 -96.37 30.59 -4.00
N ASN A 196 -97.19 29.54 -3.88
CA ASN A 196 -96.77 28.22 -3.37
C ASN A 196 -95.76 27.53 -4.30
N ILE A 197 -95.96 27.58 -5.61
CA ILE A 197 -95.00 27.05 -6.60
C ILE A 197 -93.67 27.79 -6.47
N LEU A 198 -93.70 29.13 -6.46
CA LEU A 198 -92.51 29.96 -6.33
C LEU A 198 -91.75 29.70 -5.02
N GLN A 199 -92.46 29.56 -3.91
CA GLN A 199 -91.84 29.22 -2.62
C GLN A 199 -91.18 27.83 -2.67
N THR A 200 -91.86 26.83 -3.23
CA THR A 200 -91.31 25.48 -3.39
C THR A 200 -90.02 25.48 -4.20
N TYR A 201 -89.99 26.23 -5.31
CA TYR A 201 -88.79 26.32 -6.15
C TYR A 201 -87.68 27.17 -5.53
N ARG A 202 -88.04 28.19 -4.73
CA ARG A 202 -87.06 28.94 -3.93
C ARG A 202 -86.35 28.03 -2.94
N ASP A 203 -87.09 27.20 -2.21
CA ASP A 203 -86.52 26.25 -1.26
C ASP A 203 -85.60 25.24 -1.96
N LYS A 204 -86.03 24.68 -3.11
CA LYS A 204 -85.20 23.77 -3.94
C LYS A 204 -83.94 24.44 -4.51
N LEU A 205 -84.00 25.73 -4.86
CA LEU A 205 -82.82 26.47 -5.31
C LEU A 205 -81.85 26.74 -4.16
N ASP A 206 -82.36 27.02 -2.97
CA ASP A 206 -81.57 27.24 -1.77
C ASP A 206 -80.84 25.94 -1.32
N GLU A 207 -81.42 24.76 -1.53
CA GLU A 207 -80.76 23.46 -1.30
C GLU A 207 -79.49 23.24 -2.13
N HIS A 208 -79.43 23.82 -3.34
CA HIS A 208 -78.28 23.71 -4.24
C HIS A 208 -77.33 24.90 -4.18
N LYS A 209 -77.61 25.89 -3.33
CA LYS A 209 -76.79 27.08 -3.18
C LYS A 209 -75.40 26.70 -2.64
N PRO A 210 -74.31 27.18 -3.25
CA PRO A 210 -72.98 26.90 -2.73
C PRO A 210 -72.80 27.56 -1.35
N PRO A 211 -72.07 26.91 -0.43
CA PRO A 211 -71.70 27.53 0.84
C PRO A 211 -70.85 28.78 0.58
N PRO A 212 -70.90 29.79 1.47
CA PRO A 212 -70.09 30.99 1.32
C PRO A 212 -68.59 30.62 1.26
N PRO A 213 -67.77 31.38 0.51
CA PRO A 213 -66.34 31.13 0.47
C PRO A 213 -65.79 31.23 1.89
N LYS A 214 -64.99 30.24 2.30
CA LYS A 214 -64.23 30.34 3.55
C LYS A 214 -63.25 31.51 3.40
N ALA A 215 -63.29 32.44 4.35
CA ALA A 215 -62.37 33.57 4.42
C ALA A 215 -60.91 33.08 4.48
N PRO A 216 -59.94 33.86 3.95
CA PRO A 216 -58.53 33.49 3.94
C PRO A 216 -57.95 33.28 5.34
#